data_AF-A0AAV7KGH6-F1
#
_entry.id   AF-A0AAV7KGH6-F1
#
_cell.length_a   1.000
_cell.length_b   1.000
_cell.length_c   1.000
_cell.angle_alpha   90.00
_cell.angle_beta   90.00
_cell.angle_gamma   90.00
#
_symmetry.space_group_name_H-M   'P 1'
#
loop_
_entity.id
_entity.type
_entity.pdbx_description
1 polymer ?
#
loop_
_entity_poly.entity_id
_entity_poly.type
_entity_poly.pdbx_seq_one_letter_code
_entity_poly.pdbx_strand_id
1 'polypeptide(L)'
;MFSRTTPAYSKDTQDLLKVMMEESKLTLFQQRQIKDKLKSGSSLPTTVNPTSSKSTVSKAKLPRQSKSKLYSKRSKDVIERLQSEDTETELLPRPCKPGRDTKLEKEKLQNIMAFGDALHEDKFSDQIKALRRETCDSDDVTIDKFDEVMDEIRERQDFLNCVNKHGADREVQHKILTEISQRVREIKQIDKTRAGIALTEIISSLK
;
A
#
# COMPACT_ATOMS: atom_id res chain seq x y z
N MET A 1 48.97 -40.35 20.63
CA MET A 1 47.86 -39.58 20.00
C MET A 1 46.62 -39.76 20.85
N PHE A 2 46.19 -38.74 21.59
CA PHE A 2 44.97 -38.83 22.39
C PHE A 2 43.76 -38.59 21.49
N SER A 3 42.94 -39.63 21.31
CA SER A 3 41.64 -39.51 20.65
C SER A 3 40.75 -38.57 21.46
N ARG A 4 40.36 -37.43 20.89
CA ARG A 4 39.35 -36.55 21.48
C ARG A 4 37.99 -37.19 21.24
N THR A 5 37.42 -37.84 22.25
CA THR A 5 36.01 -38.17 22.28
C THR A 5 35.23 -36.85 22.39
N THR A 6 34.42 -36.52 21.39
CA THR A 6 33.52 -35.37 21.48
C THR A 6 32.34 -35.76 22.39
N PRO A 7 32.08 -35.03 23.48
CA PRO A 7 30.97 -35.35 24.37
C PRO A 7 29.64 -35.16 23.63
N ALA A 8 28.88 -36.24 23.46
CA ALA A 8 27.52 -36.18 22.95
C ALA A 8 26.56 -35.76 24.09
N TYR A 9 25.69 -34.78 23.84
CA TYR A 9 24.69 -34.35 24.81
C TYR A 9 23.62 -35.45 24.99
N SER A 10 23.27 -35.76 26.25
CA SER A 10 22.16 -36.67 26.57
C SER A 10 20.84 -36.15 25.99
N LYS A 11 19.91 -37.06 25.68
CA LYS A 11 18.60 -36.73 25.11
C LYS A 11 17.81 -35.80 26.03
N ASP A 12 17.83 -36.07 27.33
CA ASP A 12 17.18 -35.24 28.35
C ASP A 12 17.74 -33.81 28.36
N THR A 13 19.05 -33.65 28.15
CA THR A 13 19.70 -32.33 28.06
C THR A 13 19.28 -31.58 26.79
N GLN A 14 19.12 -32.28 25.66
CA GLN A 14 18.67 -31.68 24.42
C GLN A 14 17.22 -31.20 24.52
N ASP A 15 16.35 -31.98 25.16
CA ASP A 15 14.95 -31.63 25.38
C ASP A 15 14.81 -30.44 26.34
N LEU A 16 15.59 -30.42 27.43
CA LEU A 16 15.65 -29.26 28.33
C LEU A 16 16.08 -27.98 27.60
N LEU A 17 17.16 -28.05 26.81
CA LEU A 17 17.65 -26.90 26.06
C LEU A 17 16.62 -26.39 25.05
N LYS A 18 15.81 -27.27 24.46
CA LYS A 18 14.74 -26.87 23.55
C LYS A 18 13.68 -26.03 24.27
N VAL A 19 13.24 -26.46 25.45
CA VAL A 19 12.29 -25.68 26.29
C VAL A 19 12.89 -24.33 26.66
N MET A 20 14.15 -24.31 27.13
CA MET A 20 14.84 -23.07 27.48
C MET A 20 14.95 -22.09 26.30
N MET A 21 15.20 -22.61 25.09
CA MET A 21 15.28 -21.79 23.88
C MET A 21 13.94 -21.15 23.51
N GLU A 22 12.83 -21.87 23.72
CA GLU A 22 11.46 -21.39 23.47
C GLU A 22 11.06 -20.32 24.49
N GLU A 23 11.37 -20.54 25.77
CA GLU A 23 11.04 -19.60 26.86
C GLU A 23 11.90 -18.33 26.84
N SER A 24 13.16 -18.43 26.45
CA SER A 24 14.11 -17.30 26.48
C SER A 24 13.94 -16.31 25.31
N LYS A 25 12.92 -16.48 24.45
CA LYS A 25 12.63 -15.63 23.28
C LYS A 25 13.85 -15.35 22.39
N LEU A 26 14.71 -16.35 22.21
CA LEU A 26 15.92 -16.23 21.37
C LEU A 26 15.55 -15.99 19.90
N THR A 27 16.36 -15.22 19.18
CA THR A 27 16.18 -15.02 17.74
C THR A 27 16.40 -16.33 16.97
N LEU A 28 15.75 -16.51 15.81
CA LEU A 28 15.92 -17.70 14.96
C LEU A 28 17.40 -17.99 14.64
N PHE A 29 18.22 -16.95 14.52
CA PHE A 29 19.65 -17.08 14.30
C PHE A 29 20.38 -17.68 15.51
N GLN A 30 20.11 -17.17 16.71
CA GLN A 30 20.68 -17.70 17.95
C GLN A 30 20.23 -19.16 18.16
N GLN A 31 18.95 -19.45 17.90
CA GLN A 31 18.43 -20.80 17.99
C GLN A 31 19.14 -21.77 17.05
N ARG A 32 19.39 -21.34 15.80
CA ARG A 32 20.13 -22.13 14.82
C ARG A 32 21.56 -22.41 15.29
N GLN A 33 22.27 -21.40 15.80
CA GLN A 33 23.64 -21.56 16.31
C GLN A 33 23.71 -22.59 17.46
N ILE A 34 22.77 -22.53 18.40
CA ILE A 34 22.71 -23.47 19.53
C ILE A 34 22.41 -24.89 19.02
N LYS A 35 21.43 -25.05 18.12
CA LYS A 35 21.08 -26.35 17.52
C LYS A 35 22.25 -26.98 16.75
N ASP A 36 23.02 -26.18 16.02
CA ASP A 36 24.19 -26.67 15.27
C ASP A 36 25.30 -27.15 16.22
N LYS A 37 25.48 -26.50 17.37
CA LYS A 37 26.42 -26.92 18.42
C LYS A 37 25.98 -28.19 19.13
N LEU A 38 24.68 -28.34 19.40
CA LEU A 38 24.10 -29.56 19.95
C LEU A 38 24.30 -30.77 19.04
N LYS A 39 24.09 -30.61 17.73
CA LYS A 39 24.31 -31.67 16.73
C LYS A 39 25.78 -32.06 16.58
N SER A 40 26.69 -31.09 16.67
CA SER A 40 28.14 -31.32 16.52
C SER A 40 28.82 -31.83 17.78
N GLY A 41 28.10 -31.95 18.91
CA GLY A 41 28.70 -32.38 20.19
C GLY A 41 29.79 -31.43 20.69
N SER A 42 29.76 -30.17 20.25
CA SER A 42 30.72 -29.15 20.67
C SER A 42 30.14 -28.31 21.81
N SER A 43 31.01 -27.72 22.63
CA SER A 43 30.60 -26.91 23.78
C SER A 43 29.65 -25.77 23.37
N LEU A 44 28.65 -25.50 24.21
CA LEU A 44 27.69 -24.41 23.99
C LEU A 44 28.40 -23.04 23.96
N PRO A 45 27.97 -22.11 23.10
CA PRO A 45 28.58 -20.79 22.98
C PRO A 45 28.23 -19.93 24.20
N THR A 46 29.25 -19.37 24.87
CA THR A 46 29.06 -18.43 25.99
C THR A 46 28.46 -17.11 25.53
N THR A 47 28.67 -16.74 24.27
CA THR A 47 28.15 -15.51 23.67
C THR A 47 27.50 -15.80 22.32
N VAL A 48 26.28 -15.32 22.13
CA VAL A 48 25.57 -15.38 20.87
C VAL A 48 25.29 -13.97 20.39
N ASN A 49 25.71 -13.64 19.16
CA ASN A 49 25.51 -12.30 18.64
C ASN A 49 24.02 -12.08 18.31
N PRO A 50 23.43 -10.92 18.67
CA PRO A 50 22.00 -10.65 18.47
C PRO A 50 21.60 -10.49 16.99
N THR A 51 22.56 -10.44 16.06
CA THR A 51 22.28 -10.28 14.62
C THR A 51 23.33 -10.97 13.76
N SER A 52 22.85 -11.57 12.67
CA SER A 52 23.49 -12.58 11.81
C SER A 52 24.62 -12.08 10.90
N SER A 53 25.22 -10.90 11.09
CA SER A 53 26.15 -10.36 10.07
C SER A 53 27.41 -9.65 10.56
N LYS A 54 27.69 -9.60 11.86
CA LYS A 54 29.01 -9.14 12.33
C LYS A 54 29.90 -10.33 12.66
N SER A 55 30.67 -10.78 11.66
CA SER A 55 31.90 -11.49 11.99
C SER A 55 32.83 -10.52 12.72
N THR A 56 33.34 -10.93 13.88
CA THR A 56 34.45 -10.27 14.58
C THR A 56 35.75 -10.58 13.85
N VAL A 57 35.82 -10.25 12.57
CA VAL A 57 37.10 -10.21 11.86
C VAL A 57 37.59 -8.78 12.07
N SER A 58 38.77 -8.66 12.68
CA SER A 58 39.53 -7.42 12.81
C SER A 58 39.72 -6.80 11.43
N LYS A 59 38.81 -5.89 11.05
CA LYS A 59 38.92 -5.17 9.79
C LYS A 59 40.12 -4.25 9.88
N ALA A 60 41.18 -4.58 9.13
CA ALA A 60 42.17 -3.61 8.69
C ALA A 60 41.44 -2.34 8.26
N LYS A 61 41.90 -1.19 8.75
CA LYS A 61 41.29 0.12 8.50
C LYS A 61 41.33 0.44 7.00
N LEU A 62 40.32 0.01 6.26
CA LEU A 62 39.97 0.67 4.99
C LEU A 62 39.66 2.14 5.30
N PRO A 63 40.04 3.10 4.44
CA PRO A 63 39.76 4.50 4.67
C PRO A 63 38.25 4.64 4.90
N ARG A 64 37.88 5.14 6.08
CA ARG A 64 36.49 5.40 6.45
C ARG A 64 35.91 6.29 5.35
N GLN A 65 35.03 5.74 4.53
CA GLN A 65 34.07 6.57 3.81
C GLN A 65 33.39 7.45 4.85
N SER A 66 33.56 8.76 4.69
CA SER A 66 33.15 9.76 5.66
C SER A 66 31.70 9.50 6.03
N LYS A 67 31.46 9.11 7.29
CA LYS A 67 30.10 9.09 7.82
C LYS A 67 29.54 10.48 7.59
N SER A 68 28.38 10.52 6.95
CA SER A 68 27.62 11.74 6.67
C SER A 68 27.71 12.65 7.89
N LYS A 69 28.16 13.88 7.65
CA LYS A 69 28.26 14.92 8.67
C LYS A 69 26.93 14.95 9.41
N LEU A 70 26.99 14.59 10.69
CA LEU A 70 25.92 14.82 11.64
C LEU A 70 25.40 16.24 11.41
N TYR A 71 24.08 16.37 11.32
CA TYR A 71 23.35 17.58 11.00
C TYR A 71 23.75 18.74 11.93
N SER A 72 24.79 19.48 11.56
CA SER A 72 25.08 20.79 12.11
C SER A 72 24.07 21.77 11.52
N LYS A 73 23.53 22.68 12.34
CA LYS A 73 22.66 23.75 11.86
C LYS A 73 23.42 24.52 10.77
N ARG A 74 22.82 24.61 9.57
CA ARG A 74 23.41 25.36 8.45
C ARG A 74 23.45 26.85 8.81
N SER A 75 24.46 27.58 8.35
CA SER A 75 24.50 29.04 8.51
C SER A 75 23.42 29.70 7.65
N LYS A 76 23.01 30.91 8.04
CA LYS A 76 21.98 31.69 7.34
C LYS A 76 22.32 31.87 5.86
N ASP A 77 23.56 32.23 5.54
CA ASP A 77 24.03 32.44 4.16
C ASP A 77 23.98 31.17 3.28
N VAL A 78 24.03 29.98 3.89
CA VAL A 78 23.90 28.71 3.17
C VAL A 78 22.42 28.42 2.89
N ILE A 79 21.54 28.79 3.81
CA ILE A 79 20.09 28.62 3.64
C ILE A 79 19.58 29.56 2.56
N GLU A 80 19.97 30.84 2.59
CA GLU A 80 19.55 31.82 1.58
C GLU A 80 20.03 31.44 0.18
N ARG A 81 21.26 30.93 0.05
CA ARG A 81 21.77 30.41 -1.23
C ARG A 81 20.93 29.25 -1.76
N LEU A 82 20.66 28.23 -0.94
CA LEU A 82 19.85 27.08 -1.35
C LEU A 82 18.40 27.44 -1.68
N GLN A 83 17.85 28.51 -1.08
CA GLN A 83 16.51 29.01 -1.39
C GLN A 83 16.46 29.87 -2.66
N SER A 84 17.56 30.52 -3.01
CA SER A 84 17.67 31.38 -4.20
C SER A 84 17.99 30.61 -5.48
N GLU A 85 18.53 29.40 -5.37
CA GLU A 85 18.66 28.52 -6.52
C GLU A 85 17.30 27.84 -6.72
N ASP A 86 16.64 28.06 -7.85
CA ASP A 86 15.34 27.46 -8.18
C ASP A 86 15.45 25.92 -8.09
N THR A 87 15.08 25.37 -6.93
CA THR A 87 15.14 23.93 -6.60
C THR A 87 14.08 23.09 -7.32
N GLU A 88 13.43 23.62 -8.35
CA GLU A 88 12.48 22.87 -9.19
C GLU A 88 13.15 21.62 -9.79
N THR A 89 14.47 21.64 -9.97
CA THR A 89 15.23 20.49 -10.49
C THR A 89 15.60 19.44 -9.43
N GLU A 90 15.67 19.80 -8.15
CA GLU A 90 16.08 18.89 -7.07
C GLU A 90 14.93 18.08 -6.48
N LEU A 91 13.68 18.54 -6.65
CA LEU A 91 12.49 17.82 -6.20
C LEU A 91 12.01 16.76 -7.18
N LEU A 92 12.63 16.66 -8.35
CA LEU A 92 12.28 15.61 -9.31
C LEU A 92 12.72 14.25 -8.75
N PRO A 93 11.80 13.26 -8.70
CA PRO A 93 12.18 11.91 -8.33
C PRO A 93 13.28 11.43 -9.28
N ARG A 94 14.35 10.87 -8.71
CA ARG A 94 15.46 10.36 -9.53
C ARG A 94 14.89 9.34 -10.51
N PRO A 95 15.20 9.46 -11.81
CA PRO A 95 14.73 8.48 -12.79
C PRO A 95 15.20 7.09 -12.38
N CYS A 96 14.32 6.11 -12.58
CA CYS A 96 14.61 4.74 -12.20
C CYS A 96 15.88 4.25 -12.93
N LYS A 97 16.71 3.45 -12.25
CA LYS A 97 17.97 2.96 -12.82
C LYS A 97 17.68 2.22 -14.14
N PRO A 98 18.44 2.47 -15.22
CA PRO A 98 18.26 1.74 -16.47
C PRO A 98 18.41 0.23 -16.22
N GLY A 99 17.50 -0.57 -16.80
CA GLY A 99 17.47 -2.03 -16.65
C GLY A 99 16.45 -2.58 -15.63
N ARG A 100 15.58 -1.74 -15.05
CA ARG A 100 14.42 -2.21 -14.28
C ARG A 100 13.18 -2.33 -15.17
N ASP A 101 12.47 -3.45 -15.06
CA ASP A 101 11.15 -3.61 -15.67
C ASP A 101 10.13 -2.74 -14.95
N THR A 102 9.81 -1.61 -15.57
CA THR A 102 8.82 -0.65 -15.06
C THR A 102 7.45 -1.27 -14.82
N LYS A 103 7.08 -2.29 -15.59
CA LYS A 103 5.82 -3.02 -15.42
C LYS A 103 5.79 -3.80 -14.10
N LEU A 104 6.84 -4.58 -13.82
CA LEU A 104 6.95 -5.37 -12.58
C LEU A 104 7.02 -4.47 -11.34
N GLU A 105 7.73 -3.35 -11.43
CA GLU A 105 7.84 -2.40 -10.31
C GLU A 105 6.51 -1.68 -10.03
N LYS A 106 5.75 -1.35 -11.08
CA LYS A 106 4.40 -0.79 -10.97
C LYS A 106 3.43 -1.77 -10.33
N GLU A 107 3.42 -3.02 -10.79
CA GLU A 107 2.57 -4.07 -10.24
C GLU A 107 2.87 -4.36 -8.77
N LYS A 108 4.16 -4.50 -8.46
CA LYS A 108 4.62 -4.64 -7.07
C LYS A 108 4.14 -3.48 -6.19
N LEU A 109 4.23 -2.25 -6.68
CA LEU A 109 3.81 -1.08 -5.92
C LEU A 109 2.29 -1.04 -5.74
N GLN A 110 1.52 -1.41 -6.76
CA GLN A 110 0.06 -1.55 -6.65
C GLN A 110 -0.32 -2.56 -5.58
N ASN A 111 0.34 -3.72 -5.54
CA ASN A 111 0.07 -4.75 -4.54
C ASN A 111 0.41 -4.27 -3.12
N ILE A 112 1.53 -3.56 -2.95
CA ILE A 112 1.89 -2.94 -1.66
C ILE A 112 0.84 -1.91 -1.24
N MET A 113 0.40 -1.04 -2.15
CA MET A 113 -0.57 0.02 -1.82
C MET A 113 -1.96 -0.53 -1.49
N ALA A 114 -2.40 -1.58 -2.19
CA ALA A 114 -3.72 -2.17 -1.98
C ALA A 114 -3.75 -3.13 -0.79
N PHE A 115 -2.74 -3.99 -0.64
CA PHE A 115 -2.75 -5.12 0.31
C PHE A 115 -1.71 -5.01 1.43
N GLY A 116 -0.82 -4.01 1.38
CA GLY A 116 0.24 -3.83 2.38
C GLY A 116 1.43 -4.78 2.24
N ASP A 117 1.45 -5.68 1.24
CA ASP A 117 2.54 -6.61 1.00
C ASP A 117 2.79 -6.83 -0.51
N ALA A 118 4.04 -7.08 -0.88
CA ALA A 118 4.48 -7.36 -2.25
C ALA A 118 4.29 -8.84 -2.60
N LEU A 119 3.06 -9.34 -2.47
CA LEU A 119 2.78 -10.76 -2.72
C LEU A 119 3.29 -11.19 -4.10
N HIS A 120 4.07 -12.27 -4.09
CA HIS A 120 4.82 -12.82 -5.22
C HIS A 120 3.88 -13.59 -6.17
N GLU A 121 4.04 -13.32 -7.46
CA GLU A 121 3.33 -13.74 -8.69
C GLU A 121 2.61 -15.11 -8.77
N ASP A 122 2.90 -16.14 -7.98
CA ASP A 122 2.64 -17.50 -8.50
C ASP A 122 1.35 -18.19 -8.01
N LYS A 123 0.63 -17.65 -7.03
CA LYS A 123 -0.64 -18.26 -6.54
C LYS A 123 -1.76 -17.26 -6.29
N PHE A 124 -1.41 -16.01 -6.02
CA PHE A 124 -2.36 -14.93 -5.79
C PHE A 124 -2.74 -14.19 -7.07
N SER A 125 -1.96 -14.33 -8.16
CA SER A 125 -2.22 -13.62 -9.41
C SER A 125 -3.47 -14.11 -10.13
N ASP A 126 -3.82 -15.40 -10.05
CA ASP A 126 -5.06 -15.92 -10.64
C ASP A 126 -6.29 -15.52 -9.81
N GLN A 127 -6.18 -15.50 -8.48
CA GLN A 127 -7.26 -15.02 -7.60
C GLN A 127 -7.42 -13.50 -7.67
N ILE A 128 -6.34 -12.72 -7.77
CA ILE A 128 -6.41 -11.28 -8.00
C ILE A 128 -6.88 -10.98 -9.42
N LYS A 129 -6.48 -11.74 -10.46
CA LYS A 129 -7.02 -11.57 -11.81
C LYS A 129 -8.50 -11.96 -11.88
N ALA A 130 -8.93 -12.98 -11.15
CA ALA A 130 -10.34 -13.35 -11.04
C ALA A 130 -11.13 -12.28 -10.28
N LEU A 131 -10.64 -11.83 -9.13
CA LEU A 131 -11.26 -10.75 -8.36
C LEU A 131 -11.24 -9.42 -9.12
N ARG A 132 -10.20 -9.14 -9.90
CA ARG A 132 -10.11 -7.94 -10.75
C ARG A 132 -11.02 -8.04 -11.97
N ARG A 133 -11.25 -9.24 -12.51
CA ARG A 133 -12.33 -9.46 -13.49
C ARG A 133 -13.69 -9.25 -12.84
N GLU A 134 -13.93 -9.83 -11.66
CA GLU A 134 -15.17 -9.62 -10.93
C GLU A 134 -15.42 -8.15 -10.58
N THR A 135 -14.40 -7.38 -10.19
CA THR A 135 -14.53 -5.95 -9.88
C THR A 135 -14.52 -5.04 -11.11
N CYS A 136 -13.99 -5.49 -12.25
CA CYS A 136 -14.04 -4.73 -13.51
C CYS A 136 -15.28 -5.05 -14.35
N ASP A 137 -15.86 -6.24 -14.16
CA ASP A 137 -17.13 -6.66 -14.80
C ASP A 137 -18.35 -6.32 -13.92
N SER A 138 -18.15 -5.75 -12.73
CA SER A 138 -19.24 -5.28 -11.85
C SER A 138 -19.55 -3.77 -11.93
N ASP A 139 -18.86 -3.01 -12.78
CA ASP A 139 -19.09 -1.57 -12.91
C ASP A 139 -19.99 -1.18 -14.10
N ASP A 140 -20.57 -2.17 -14.80
CA ASP A 140 -21.74 -1.95 -15.65
C ASP A 140 -23.04 -2.18 -14.86
N VAL A 141 -23.09 -1.77 -13.59
CA VAL A 141 -24.37 -1.26 -13.08
C VAL A 141 -24.58 0.01 -13.88
N THR A 142 -25.25 -0.14 -15.02
CA THR A 142 -25.78 0.96 -15.81
C THR A 142 -26.73 1.71 -14.90
N ILE A 143 -26.19 2.60 -14.06
CA ILE A 143 -26.98 3.47 -13.21
C ILE A 143 -27.88 4.18 -14.19
N ASP A 144 -29.16 3.92 -14.03
CA ASP A 144 -30.13 4.43 -14.94
C ASP A 144 -30.05 5.97 -14.84
N LYS A 145 -29.85 6.66 -15.96
CA LYS A 145 -29.63 8.12 -15.96
C LYS A 145 -30.71 8.88 -15.19
N PHE A 146 -31.90 8.29 -15.11
CA PHE A 146 -32.98 8.78 -14.27
C PHE A 146 -32.65 8.76 -12.77
N ASP A 147 -32.10 7.67 -12.27
CA ASP A 147 -31.72 7.52 -10.86
C ASP A 147 -30.59 8.47 -10.49
N GLU A 148 -29.61 8.64 -11.38
CA GLU A 148 -28.53 9.62 -11.22
C GLU A 148 -29.09 11.05 -11.07
N VAL A 149 -29.96 11.48 -11.99
CA VAL A 149 -30.56 12.83 -11.94
C VAL A 149 -31.48 12.99 -10.72
N MET A 150 -32.13 11.92 -10.25
CA MET A 150 -32.91 11.93 -9.01
C MET A 150 -32.03 12.14 -7.77
N ASP A 151 -30.87 11.50 -7.72
CA ASP A 151 -29.92 11.68 -6.63
C ASP A 151 -29.30 13.09 -6.64
N GLU A 152 -29.00 13.64 -7.81
CA GLU A 152 -28.55 15.02 -7.91
C GLU A 152 -29.59 16.02 -7.39
N ILE A 153 -30.89 15.79 -7.64
CA ILE A 153 -31.96 16.64 -7.09
C ILE A 153 -31.95 16.59 -5.56
N ARG A 154 -31.81 15.40 -4.97
CA ARG A 154 -31.77 15.22 -3.51
C ARG A 154 -30.56 15.96 -2.91
N GLU A 155 -29.38 15.79 -3.51
CA GLU A 155 -28.17 16.47 -3.07
C GLU A 155 -28.35 18.00 -3.10
N ARG A 156 -28.95 18.55 -4.16
CA ARG A 156 -29.20 20.00 -4.26
C ARG A 156 -30.25 20.49 -3.27
N GLN A 157 -31.25 19.68 -2.94
CA GLN A 157 -32.21 19.99 -1.88
C GLN A 157 -31.53 20.02 -0.50
N ASP A 158 -30.69 19.05 -0.21
CA ASP A 158 -29.93 18.98 1.04
C ASP A 158 -28.94 20.14 1.16
N PHE A 159 -28.28 20.47 0.05
CA PHE A 159 -27.42 21.64 -0.03
C PHE A 159 -28.20 22.94 0.23
N LEU A 160 -29.37 23.11 -0.39
CA LEU A 160 -30.24 24.27 -0.15
C LEU A 160 -30.64 24.37 1.33
N ASN A 161 -30.98 23.25 1.97
CA ASN A 161 -31.31 23.20 3.41
C ASN A 161 -30.12 23.62 4.28
N CYS A 162 -28.92 23.12 3.97
CA CYS A 162 -27.68 23.53 4.64
C CYS A 162 -27.40 25.04 4.46
N VAL A 163 -27.46 25.53 3.22
CA VAL A 163 -27.24 26.94 2.86
C VAL A 163 -28.24 27.87 3.57
N ASN A 164 -29.51 27.47 3.67
CA ASN A 164 -30.55 28.22 4.38
C ASN A 164 -30.30 28.26 5.89
N LYS A 165 -29.89 27.12 6.48
CA LYS A 165 -29.56 27.04 7.91
C LYS A 165 -28.40 27.96 8.29
N HIS A 166 -27.43 28.14 7.39
CA HIS A 166 -26.27 29.00 7.59
C HIS A 166 -26.51 30.48 7.22
N GLY A 167 -27.73 30.86 6.83
CA GLY A 167 -28.09 32.26 6.57
C GLY A 167 -27.45 32.83 5.30
N ALA A 168 -27.40 32.06 4.22
CA ALA A 168 -26.76 32.48 2.98
C ALA A 168 -27.59 33.47 2.14
N ASP A 169 -26.93 34.04 1.14
CA ASP A 169 -27.47 35.01 0.22
C ASP A 169 -28.57 34.44 -0.71
N ARG A 170 -29.56 35.27 -1.04
CA ARG A 170 -30.71 34.94 -1.89
C ARG A 170 -30.28 34.58 -3.31
N GLU A 171 -29.16 35.12 -3.80
CA GLU A 171 -28.63 34.77 -5.11
C GLU A 171 -28.20 33.30 -5.19
N VAL A 172 -27.58 32.78 -4.12
CA VAL A 172 -27.15 31.38 -4.04
C VAL A 172 -28.37 30.47 -4.00
N GLN A 173 -29.39 30.81 -3.21
CA GLN A 173 -30.66 30.09 -3.19
C GLN A 173 -31.32 30.04 -4.57
N HIS A 174 -31.36 31.18 -5.26
CA HIS A 174 -31.96 31.26 -6.60
C HIS A 174 -31.22 30.40 -7.64
N LYS A 175 -29.87 30.38 -7.58
CA LYS A 175 -29.06 29.50 -8.43
C LYS A 175 -29.38 28.03 -8.19
N ILE A 176 -29.45 27.59 -6.94
CA ILE A 176 -29.77 26.20 -6.58
C ILE A 176 -31.20 25.83 -7.02
N LEU A 177 -32.19 26.72 -6.86
CA LEU A 177 -33.56 26.47 -7.32
C LEU A 177 -33.65 26.34 -8.85
N THR A 178 -32.84 27.11 -9.58
CA THR A 178 -32.74 27.03 -11.04
C THR A 178 -32.15 25.69 -11.47
N GLU A 179 -31.10 25.25 -10.79
CA GLU A 179 -30.46 23.95 -10.97
C GLU A 179 -31.41 22.77 -10.70
N ILE A 180 -32.19 22.83 -9.62
CA ILE A 180 -33.23 21.83 -9.32
C ILE A 180 -34.27 21.82 -10.45
N SER A 181 -34.70 23.00 -10.90
CA SER A 181 -35.68 23.13 -11.98
C SER A 181 -35.17 22.56 -13.31
N GLN A 182 -33.88 22.70 -13.59
CA GLN A 182 -33.24 22.13 -14.78
C GLN A 182 -33.24 20.60 -14.74
N ARG A 183 -32.82 20.01 -13.61
CA ARG A 183 -32.80 18.55 -13.40
C ARG A 183 -34.19 17.92 -13.46
N VAL A 184 -35.20 18.58 -12.92
CA VAL A 184 -36.61 18.11 -13.04
C VAL A 184 -37.08 18.09 -14.50
N ARG A 185 -36.63 19.01 -15.35
CA ARG A 185 -36.95 18.98 -16.79
C ARG A 185 -36.22 17.83 -17.49
N GLU A 186 -34.99 17.55 -17.11
CA GLU A 186 -34.22 16.43 -17.62
C GLU A 186 -34.90 15.10 -17.34
N ILE A 187 -35.39 14.88 -16.12
CA ILE A 187 -36.20 13.70 -15.77
C ILE A 187 -37.40 13.55 -16.69
N LYS A 188 -38.18 14.61 -16.87
CA LYS A 188 -39.35 14.60 -17.77
C LYS A 188 -38.98 14.25 -19.21
N GLN A 189 -37.80 14.68 -19.66
CA GLN A 189 -37.31 14.36 -20.99
C GLN A 189 -36.92 12.87 -21.10
N ILE A 190 -36.28 12.32 -20.07
CA ILE A 190 -35.93 10.89 -19.98
C ILE A 190 -37.20 10.02 -19.99
N ASP A 191 -38.24 10.39 -19.23
CA ASP A 191 -39.52 9.66 -19.24
C ASP A 191 -40.19 9.68 -20.62
N LYS A 192 -40.14 10.84 -21.29
CA LYS A 192 -40.70 10.98 -22.64
C LYS A 192 -39.96 10.12 -23.66
N THR A 193 -38.62 10.04 -23.59
CA THR A 193 -37.84 9.20 -24.50
C THR A 193 -38.09 7.71 -24.22
N ARG A 194 -38.18 7.29 -22.96
CA ARG A 194 -38.54 5.91 -22.60
C ARG A 194 -39.90 5.50 -23.10
N ALA A 195 -40.92 6.35 -22.87
CA ALA A 195 -42.26 6.10 -23.38
C ALA A 195 -42.28 5.99 -24.91
N GLY A 196 -41.51 6.83 -25.61
CA GLY A 196 -41.35 6.76 -27.06
C GLY A 196 -40.70 5.44 -27.52
N ILE A 197 -39.62 5.00 -26.87
CA ILE A 197 -38.93 3.74 -27.18
C ILE A 197 -39.89 2.55 -26.96
N ALA A 198 -40.56 2.49 -25.81
CA ALA A 198 -41.51 1.42 -25.50
C ALA A 198 -42.65 1.33 -26.54
N LEU A 199 -43.19 2.48 -26.98
CA LEU A 199 -44.19 2.51 -28.04
C LEU A 199 -43.65 1.98 -29.37
N THR A 200 -42.41 2.34 -29.75
CA THR A 200 -41.79 1.84 -30.97
C THR A 200 -41.52 0.33 -30.94
N GLU A 201 -41.12 -0.22 -29.79
CA GLU A 201 -40.93 -1.66 -29.59
C GLU A 201 -42.25 -2.42 -29.76
N ILE A 202 -43.33 -1.96 -29.09
CA ILE A 202 -44.66 -2.58 -29.21
C ILE A 202 -45.15 -2.58 -30.66
N ILE A 203 -45.00 -1.47 -31.39
CA ILE A 203 -45.39 -1.37 -32.80
C ILE A 203 -44.55 -2.30 -33.68
N SER A 204 -43.28 -2.49 -33.35
CA SER A 204 -42.37 -3.37 -34.09
C SER A 204 -42.68 -4.85 -33.85
N SER A 205 -43.11 -5.22 -32.64
CA SER A 205 -43.53 -6.59 -32.31
C SER A 205 -44.91 -6.98 -32.87
N LEU A 206 -45.69 -6.02 -33.38
CA LEU A 206 -47.01 -6.25 -34.00
C LEU A 206 -46.94 -6.41 -35.53
N LYS A 207 -45.77 -6.25 -36.15
CA LYS A 207 -45.53 -6.50 -37.58
C LYS A 207 -44.86 -7.85 -37.78
#